data_AF-A0AAU0F531-F1
#
_entry.id   AF-A0AAU0F531-F1
#
_cell.length_a   1.000
_cell.length_b   1.000
_cell.length_c   1.000
_cell.angle_alpha   90.00
_cell.angle_beta   90.00
_cell.angle_gamma   90.00
#
_symmetry.space_group_name_H-M   'P 1'
#
loop_
_entity.id
_entity.type
_entity.pdbx_description
1 polymer ?
#
loop_
_entity_poly.entity_id
_entity_poly.type
_entity_poly.pdbx_seq_one_letter_code
_entity_poly.pdbx_strand_id
1 'polypeptide(L)' 'MKCSHCSTEVSGVYELPLYLKLTREEQEFILNFFLSSGSIKEMAKQAELSYPTMRNKMDDLIEKIKKLNDLK' A
#
# COMPACT_ATOMS: atom_id res chain seq x y z
N MET A 1 -15.75 -0.62 -14.57
CA MET A 1 -15.94 -1.37 -13.29
C MET A 1 -17.36 -1.91 -13.27
N LYS A 2 -17.58 -3.15 -12.85
CA LYS A 2 -18.93 -3.78 -12.83
C LYS A 2 -19.27 -4.29 -11.43
N CYS A 3 -20.44 -3.91 -10.93
CA CYS A 3 -20.96 -4.38 -9.65
C CYS A 3 -21.56 -5.79 -9.81
N SER A 4 -21.14 -6.75 -8.98
CA SER A 4 -21.65 -8.13 -8.99
C SER A 4 -23.05 -8.28 -8.39
N HIS A 5 -23.51 -7.32 -7.58
CA HIS A 5 -24.79 -7.38 -6.88
C HIS A 5 -25.98 -6.89 -7.73
N CYS A 6 -25.80 -5.80 -8.49
CA CYS A 6 -26.89 -5.18 -9.26
C CYS A 6 -26.59 -5.04 -10.76
N SER A 7 -25.48 -5.61 -11.24
CA SER A 7 -25.00 -5.55 -12.63
C SER A 7 -24.73 -4.14 -13.17
N THR A 8 -24.79 -3.10 -12.34
CA THR A 8 -24.42 -1.74 -12.74
C THR A 8 -22.99 -1.69 -13.23
N GLU A 9 -22.82 -1.15 -14.44
CA GLU A 9 -21.53 -1.00 -15.09
C GLU A 9 -21.20 0.49 -15.20
N VAL A 10 -19.99 0.83 -14.76
CA VAL A 10 -19.42 2.17 -14.84
C VAL A 10 -18.29 2.13 -15.88
N SER A 11 -18.48 2.89 -16.96
CA SER A 11 -17.57 3.00 -18.09
C SER A 11 -17.09 4.44 -18.28
N GLY A 12 -15.81 4.61 -18.59
CA GLY A 12 -15.15 5.90 -18.77
C GLY A 12 -13.63 5.77 -18.77
N VAL A 13 -12.93 6.88 -19.02
CA VAL A 13 -11.48 6.95 -18.86
C VAL A 13 -11.20 7.33 -17.42
N TYR A 14 -10.57 6.43 -16.68
CA TYR A 14 -10.18 6.66 -15.29
C TYR A 14 -8.69 6.43 -15.17
N GLU A 15 -7.99 7.38 -14.54
CA GLU A 15 -6.63 7.13 -14.12
C GLU A 15 -6.63 6.15 -12.95
N LEU A 16 -5.73 5.17 -13.01
CA LEU A 16 -5.56 4.24 -11.91
C LEU A 16 -5.01 5.01 -10.69
N PRO A 17 -5.71 5.02 -9.54
CA PRO A 17 -5.21 5.64 -8.32
C PRO A 17 -3.82 5.11 -7.97
N LEU A 18 -2.96 5.96 -7.39
CA LEU A 18 -1.58 5.61 -7.06
C LEU A 18 -1.50 4.35 -6.19
N TYR A 19 -2.40 4.21 -5.22
CA TYR A 19 -2.46 3.04 -4.35
C TYR A 19 -2.64 1.72 -5.12
N LEU A 20 -3.43 1.72 -6.20
CA LEU A 20 -3.65 0.54 -7.04
C LEU A 20 -2.47 0.24 -7.98
N LYS A 21 -1.48 1.13 -8.08
CA LYS A 21 -0.20 0.86 -8.76
C LYS A 21 0.79 0.09 -7.88
N LEU A 22 0.52 -0.03 -6.58
CA LEU A 22 1.33 -0.79 -5.63
C LEU A 22 1.01 -2.28 -5.71
N THR A 23 1.98 -3.13 -5.37
CA THR A 23 1.73 -4.57 -5.25
C THR A 23 0.80 -4.85 -4.07
N ARG A 24 0.18 -6.03 -4.06
CA ARG A 24 -0.70 -6.44 -2.95
C ARG A 24 0.03 -6.41 -1.60
N GLU A 25 1.28 -6.85 -1.55
CA GLU A 25 2.09 -6.85 -0.33
C GLU A 25 2.39 -5.43 0.17
N GLU A 26 2.62 -4.48 -0.74
CA GLU A 26 2.85 -3.07 -0.41
C GLU A 26 1.56 -2.41 0.11
N GLN A 27 0.42 -2.75 -0.49
CA GLN A 27 -0.90 -2.31 -0.01
C GLN A 27 -1.18 -2.85 1.39
N GLU A 28 -0.94 -4.14 1.63
CA GLU A 28 -1.08 -4.77 2.94
C GLU A 28 -0.12 -4.16 3.98
N PHE A 29 1.12 -3.82 3.58
CA PHE A 29 2.06 -3.11 4.44
C PHE A 29 1.50 -1.76 4.90
N ILE A 30 0.96 -0.95 3.99
CA ILE A 30 0.38 0.36 4.32
C ILE A 30 -0.80 0.21 5.27
N LEU A 31 -1.68 -0.77 5.01
CA LEU A 31 -2.82 -1.06 5.88
C LEU A 31 -2.37 -1.48 7.28
N ASN A 32 -1.39 -2.36 7.39
CA ASN A 32 -0.86 -2.81 8.68
C ASN A 32 -0.12 -1.68 9.42
N PHE A 33 0.54 -0.78 8.70
CA PHE A 33 1.13 0.42 9.29
C PHE A 33 0.04 1.34 9.87
N PHE A 34 -1.06 1.53 9.16
CA PHE A 34 -2.20 2.29 9.68
C PHE A 34 -2.83 1.63 10.91
N LEU A 35 -3.06 0.30 10.87
CA LEU A 35 -3.63 -0.46 11.98
C LEU A 35 -2.72 -0.50 13.22
N SER A 36 -1.40 -0.38 13.02
CA SER A 36 -0.42 -0.27 14.12
C SER A 36 -0.22 1.17 14.63
N SER A 37 -1.09 2.12 14.24
CA SER A 37 -0.96 3.55 14.57
C SER A 37 0.39 4.15 14.14
N GLY A 38 0.96 3.63 13.05
CA GLY A 38 2.26 4.05 12.53
C GLY A 38 3.48 3.45 13.26
N SER A 39 3.29 2.41 14.08
CA SER A 39 4.37 1.82 14.87
C SER A 39 5.11 0.73 14.10
N ILE A 40 6.24 1.10 13.49
CA ILE A 40 7.18 0.15 12.85
C ILE A 40 7.65 -0.92 13.84
N LYS A 41 7.83 -0.54 15.11
CA LYS A 41 8.24 -1.47 16.16
C LYS A 41 7.19 -2.56 16.41
N GLU A 42 5.91 -2.19 16.46
CA GLU A 42 4.83 -3.17 16.60
C GLU A 42 4.72 -4.06 15.36
N MET A 43 4.84 -3.48 14.16
CA MET A 43 4.86 -4.28 12.92
C MET A 43 6.01 -5.29 12.91
N ALA A 44 7.22 -4.87 13.29
CA ALA A 44 8.39 -5.74 13.35
C ALA A 44 8.15 -6.90 14.33
N LYS A 45 7.58 -6.61 15.50
CA LYS A 45 7.21 -7.61 16.52
C LYS A 45 6.16 -8.59 15.98
N GLN A 46 5.11 -8.11 15.33
CA GLN A 46 4.04 -8.95 14.76
C GLN A 46 4.52 -9.84 13.62
N ALA A 47 5.48 -9.37 12.83
CA ALA A 47 6.06 -10.11 11.71
C ALA A 47 7.26 -11.00 12.12
N GLU A 48 7.64 -11.02 13.41
CA GLU A 48 8.84 -11.71 13.90
C GLU A 48 10.14 -11.28 13.18
N LEU A 49 10.19 -10.02 12.77
CA LEU A 49 11.32 -9.41 12.06
C LEU A 49 12.08 -8.45 12.97
N SER A 50 13.35 -8.20 12.62
CA SER A 50 14.11 -7.15 13.28
C SER A 50 13.53 -5.76 12.94
N TYR A 51 13.61 -4.83 13.89
CA TYR A 51 13.23 -3.43 13.63
C TYR A 51 13.98 -2.85 12.42
N PRO A 52 15.31 -3.03 12.25
CA PRO A 52 16.02 -2.61 11.04
C PRO A 52 15.44 -3.18 9.74
N THR A 53 15.07 -4.47 9.72
CA THR A 53 14.47 -5.10 8.54
C THR A 53 13.13 -4.46 8.18
N MET A 54 12.27 -4.26 9.18
CA MET A 54 10.96 -3.62 8.97
C MET A 54 11.10 -2.16 8.55
N ARG A 55 12.09 -1.46 9.11
CA ARG A 55 12.40 -0.09 8.76
C ARG A 55 12.85 0.05 7.31
N ASN A 56 13.78 -0.80 6.86
CA ASN A 56 14.25 -0.81 5.47
C ASN A 56 13.08 -1.05 4.51
N LYS A 57 12.19 -1.99 4.83
CA LYS A 57 10.98 -2.26 4.01
C LYS A 57 10.07 -1.04 3.90
N MET A 58 9.91 -0.26 4.97
CA MET A 58 9.16 0.99 4.95
C MET A 58 9.84 2.05 4.06
N ASP A 59 11.15 2.24 4.24
CA ASP A 59 11.91 3.25 3.53
C ASP A 59 11.93 2.94 2.01
N ASP A 60 12.08 1.68 1.62
CA ASP A 60 11.99 1.23 0.21
C ASP A 60 10.61 1.55 -0.41
N LEU A 61 9.53 1.33 0.34
CA LEU A 61 8.17 1.62 -0.11
C LEU A 61 7.93 3.13 -0.23
N ILE A 62 8.45 3.94 0.69
CA ILE A 62 8.38 5.41 0.61
C ILE A 62 9.07 5.89 -0.66
N GLU A 63 10.28 5.40 -0.96
CA GLU A 63 11.02 5.79 -2.15
C GLU A 63 10.30 5.36 -3.45
N LYS A 64 9.67 4.18 -3.45
CA LYS A 64 8.82 3.75 -4.57
C LYS A 64 7.63 4.69 -4.76
N ILE A 65 6.92 5.06 -3.70
CA ILE A 65 5.76 5.95 -3.74
C ILE A 65 6.15 7.34 -4.26
N LYS A 66 7.28 7.89 -3.80
CA LYS A 66 7.81 9.18 -4.31
C LYS A 66 8.03 9.13 -5.82
N LYS A 67 8.75 8.11 -6.31
CA LYS A 67 8.97 7.91 -7.75
C LYS A 67 7.66 7.83 -8.53
N LEU A 68 6.66 7.10 -8.02
CA LEU A 68 5.34 7.00 -8.65
C LEU A 68 4.56 8.32 -8.65
N ASN A 69 4.82 9.20 -7.68
CA ASN A 69 4.19 10.50 -7.57
C ASN A 69 4.88 11.56 -8.45
N ASP A 70 6.19 11.47 -8.61
CA ASP A 70 6.99 12.36 -9.47
C ASP A 70 6.84 12.03 -10.98
N LEU A 71 6.27 10.86 -11.30
CA LEU A 71 5.89 10.46 -12.66
C LEU A 71 4.55 11.07 -13.13
N LYS A 72 4.00 12.04 -12.40
CA LYS A 72 2.77 12.77 -12.76
C LYS A 72 3.07 14.07 -13.50
#